data_AF-A0AAN8Q278-F1
#
_entry.id   AF-A0AAN8Q278-F1
#
_cell.length_a   1.000
_cell.length_b   1.000
_cell.length_c   1.000
_cell.angle_alpha   90.00
_cell.angle_beta   90.00
_cell.angle_gamma   90.00
#
_symmetry.space_group_name_H-M   'P 1'
#
loop_
_entity.id
_entity.type
_entity.pdbx_description
1 polymer ?
#
loop_
_entity_poly.entity_id
_entity_poly.type
_entity_poly.pdbx_seq_one_letter_code
_entity_poly.pdbx_strand_id
1 'polypeptide(L)'
;MSKKINGNKDDTIDVNSLELLDLAIQRYEAETLSRFVCIKKEKLFGKENEIDISSLKSVNIRFQDTQTNTCPFIKYDGVPFVIIGKKILECHQGKDRDIKKKVQARLRKDLFSKSDHNFCKVRGTLSRESKKKSCPARIFARHVIKFPDFKFGKKPSQSRESISNAIKKILKNGDALSYQHKYYVSFASADNHQYHFKEREPVPSTRIDAQLASFIETMVHFHGVSSCRTIQPLLEVFLREIMFPGKPLPPKSNKKFWPSSNDISSYMALAVMKQGVTNGNRVNMFQLLSATQLNCFTFINIQNIRLAEYMTNIEIILLAENMFNIKKI
;
A
#
# COMPACT_ATOMS: atom_id res chain seq x y z
N MET A 1 0.45 23.23 11.55
CA MET A 1 1.15 22.80 12.78
C MET A 1 1.23 21.28 12.79
N SER A 2 2.36 20.73 12.35
CA SER A 2 2.58 19.28 12.23
C SER A 2 3.26 18.78 13.49
N LYS A 3 2.50 18.18 14.42
CA LYS A 3 3.12 17.47 15.56
C LYS A 3 3.82 16.23 15.02
N LYS A 4 5.13 16.10 15.30
CA LYS A 4 5.89 14.87 15.09
C LYS A 4 5.19 13.75 15.86
N ILE A 5 4.78 12.69 15.16
CA ILE A 5 4.21 11.47 15.74
C ILE A 5 5.39 10.66 16.29
N ASN A 6 5.87 11.00 17.48
CA ASN A 6 6.86 10.17 18.16
C ASN A 6 6.11 9.02 18.81
N GLY A 7 6.27 7.80 18.29
CA GLY A 7 5.59 6.60 18.79
C GLY A 7 6.01 6.20 20.22
N ASN A 8 5.60 6.98 21.22
CA ASN A 8 5.54 6.56 22.60
C ASN A 8 4.25 5.76 22.82
N LYS A 9 4.27 4.81 23.76
CA LYS A 9 3.10 3.98 24.14
C LYS A 9 1.86 4.81 24.53
N ASP A 10 2.05 6.10 24.84
CA ASP A 10 1.02 7.03 25.29
C ASP A 10 0.54 8.04 24.24
N ASP A 11 1.07 7.99 23.01
CA ASP A 11 0.69 8.89 21.92
C ASP A 11 -0.60 8.40 21.26
N THR A 12 -1.69 8.46 22.03
CA THR A 12 -3.04 8.26 21.51
C THR A 12 -3.49 9.53 20.80
N ILE A 13 -3.86 9.40 19.53
CA ILE A 13 -4.43 10.48 18.74
C ILE A 13 -5.95 10.28 18.69
N ASP A 14 -6.70 11.36 18.85
CA ASP A 14 -8.15 11.38 18.73
C ASP A 14 -8.59 12.19 17.50
N VAL A 15 -9.48 11.61 16.70
CA VAL A 15 -10.05 12.24 15.48
C VAL A 15 -11.57 12.11 15.48
N ASN A 16 -12.26 13.02 14.79
CA ASN A 16 -13.72 13.13 14.86
C ASN A 16 -14.47 12.44 13.72
N SER A 17 -13.78 11.92 12.70
CA SER A 17 -14.41 11.21 11.58
C SER A 17 -13.61 10.00 11.14
N LEU A 18 -14.30 9.06 10.49
CA LEU A 18 -13.66 7.88 9.90
C LEU A 18 -12.64 8.25 8.82
N GLU A 19 -12.94 9.26 8.00
CA GLU A 19 -12.04 9.73 6.93
C GLU A 19 -10.72 10.26 7.49
N LEU A 20 -10.79 11.04 8.57
CA LEU A 20 -9.60 11.55 9.25
C LEU A 20 -8.78 10.43 9.88
N LEU A 21 -9.44 9.38 10.39
CA LEU A 21 -8.76 8.20 10.91
C LEU A 21 -8.01 7.47 9.79
N ASP A 22 -8.66 7.21 8.66
CA ASP A 22 -8.04 6.50 7.55
C ASP A 22 -6.90 7.35 6.93
N LEU A 23 -7.05 8.69 6.85
CA LEU A 23 -5.98 9.60 6.44
C LEU A 23 -4.80 9.57 7.42
N ALA A 24 -5.06 9.55 8.74
CA ALA A 24 -4.00 9.46 9.75
C ALA A 24 -3.22 8.14 9.63
N ILE A 25 -3.92 7.03 9.35
CA ILE A 25 -3.28 5.73 9.08
C ILE A 25 -2.43 5.80 7.81
N GLN A 26 -2.95 6.36 6.71
CA GLN A 26 -2.19 6.50 5.46
C GLN A 26 -0.93 7.36 5.62
N ARG A 27 -1.04 8.47 6.37
CA ARG A 27 0.12 9.31 6.70
C ARG A 27 1.16 8.54 7.49
N TYR A 28 0.74 7.83 8.53
CA TYR A 28 1.63 6.99 9.33
C TYR A 28 2.31 5.90 8.49
N GLU A 29 1.58 5.23 7.59
CA GLU A 29 2.13 4.24 6.66
C GLU A 29 3.17 4.86 5.70
N ALA A 30 2.91 6.07 5.19
CA ALA A 30 3.83 6.79 4.33
C ALA A 30 5.10 7.25 5.07
N GLU A 31 4.95 7.76 6.29
CA GLU A 31 6.07 8.22 7.14
C GLU A 31 6.97 7.07 7.59
N THR A 32 6.37 5.93 7.95
CA THR A 32 7.11 4.76 8.45
C THR A 32 7.47 3.75 7.36
N LEU A 33 7.07 4.01 6.10
CA LEU A 33 7.21 3.11 4.96
C LEU A 33 6.70 1.69 5.24
N SER A 34 5.71 1.58 6.13
CA SER A 34 5.12 0.33 6.55
C SER A 34 3.71 0.21 5.97
N ARG A 35 3.23 -1.03 5.85
CA ARG A 35 1.84 -1.30 5.46
C ARG A 35 1.18 -2.18 6.47
N PHE A 36 -0.07 -1.90 6.78
CA PHE A 36 -0.88 -2.68 7.69
C PHE A 36 -2.06 -3.32 6.99
N VAL A 37 -2.48 -4.46 7.54
CA VAL A 37 -3.61 -5.25 7.08
C VAL A 37 -4.59 -5.37 8.23
N CYS A 38 -5.88 -5.21 7.92
CA CYS A 38 -6.93 -5.36 8.91
C CYS A 38 -7.05 -6.82 9.35
N ILE A 39 -6.88 -7.06 10.66
CA ILE A 39 -7.10 -8.38 11.25
C ILE A 39 -8.52 -8.49 11.79
N LYS A 40 -8.93 -7.46 12.52
CA LYS A 40 -10.17 -7.45 13.28
C LYS A 40 -10.84 -6.11 13.05
N LYS A 41 -12.10 -6.16 12.64
CA LYS A 41 -13.00 -5.01 12.59
C LYS A 41 -14.33 -5.46 13.16
N GLU A 42 -14.79 -4.79 14.19
CA GLU A 42 -16.12 -5.03 14.75
C GLU A 42 -17.20 -4.44 13.82
N LYS A 43 -18.38 -5.07 13.79
CA LYS A 43 -19.42 -4.80 12.78
C LYS A 43 -19.84 -3.33 12.73
N LEU A 44 -19.99 -2.69 13.89
CA LEU A 44 -20.45 -1.30 14.03
C LEU A 44 -19.34 -0.26 13.87
N PHE A 45 -18.07 -0.68 13.73
CA PHE A 45 -16.96 0.26 13.60
C PHE A 45 -17.05 1.05 12.29
N GLY A 46 -17.12 2.38 12.40
CA GLY A 46 -17.14 3.28 11.24
C GLY A 46 -18.51 3.39 10.56
N LYS A 47 -19.57 2.82 11.15
CA LYS A 47 -20.92 2.87 10.61
C LYS A 47 -21.77 3.95 11.31
N GLU A 48 -21.31 5.19 11.26
CA GLU A 48 -21.92 6.32 11.99
C GLU A 48 -23.44 6.41 11.75
N ASN A 49 -23.89 6.25 10.51
CA ASN A 49 -25.30 6.37 10.12
C ASN A 49 -26.17 5.14 10.45
N GLU A 50 -25.57 3.95 10.67
CA GLU A 50 -26.33 2.72 10.96
C GLU A 50 -26.41 2.44 12.48
N ILE A 51 -25.80 3.26 13.32
CA ILE A 51 -25.81 3.04 14.76
C ILE A 51 -27.14 3.55 15.32
N ASP A 52 -28.05 2.62 15.58
CA ASP A 52 -29.24 2.91 16.36
C ASP A 52 -28.84 3.13 17.83
N ILE A 53 -28.94 4.38 18.28
CA ILE A 53 -28.65 4.82 19.65
C ILE A 53 -29.54 4.07 20.66
N SER A 54 -30.75 3.68 20.25
CA SER A 54 -31.68 2.93 21.09
C SER A 54 -31.14 1.54 21.47
N SER A 55 -30.27 0.96 20.65
CA SER A 55 -29.61 -0.31 20.95
C SER A 55 -28.58 -0.20 22.09
N LEU A 56 -28.17 1.02 22.46
CA LEU A 56 -27.16 1.26 23.50
C LEU A 56 -27.72 1.27 24.93
N LYS A 57 -29.03 1.04 25.13
CA LYS A 57 -29.72 1.07 26.44
C LYS A 57 -29.06 0.19 27.51
N SER A 58 -28.48 -0.94 27.12
CA SER A 58 -27.82 -1.91 28.02
C SER A 58 -26.31 -1.72 28.13
N VAL A 59 -25.71 -0.86 27.30
CA VAL A 59 -24.25 -0.70 27.24
C VAL A 59 -23.76 0.12 28.43
N ASN A 60 -22.59 -0.26 28.97
CA ASN A 60 -22.01 0.43 30.10
C ASN A 60 -21.41 1.78 29.68
N ILE A 61 -21.88 2.86 30.29
CA ILE A 61 -21.40 4.23 30.06
C ILE A 61 -20.16 4.45 30.95
N ARG A 62 -19.08 4.90 30.33
CA ARG A 62 -17.77 5.06 30.96
C ARG A 62 -17.33 6.51 30.92
N PHE A 63 -16.45 6.88 31.84
CA PHE A 63 -15.78 8.19 31.81
C PHE A 63 -14.26 8.07 31.62
N GLN A 64 -13.72 6.87 31.80
CA GLN A 64 -12.34 6.49 31.56
C GLN A 64 -12.29 4.99 31.29
N ASP A 65 -11.23 4.51 30.65
CA ASP A 65 -10.99 3.06 30.59
C ASP A 65 -10.65 2.51 31.98
N THR A 66 -11.23 1.36 32.33
CA THR A 66 -11.05 0.71 33.64
C THR A 66 -9.72 -0.04 33.73
N GLN A 67 -9.24 -0.60 32.62
CA GLN A 67 -8.02 -1.39 32.56
C GLN A 67 -6.91 -0.57 31.93
N THR A 68 -5.77 -0.46 32.62
CA THR A 68 -4.57 0.26 32.13
C THR A 68 -3.92 -0.42 30.92
N ASN A 69 -4.07 -1.74 30.79
CA ASN A 69 -3.54 -2.52 29.66
C ASN A 69 -4.30 -2.33 28.34
N THR A 70 -5.23 -1.37 28.33
CA THR A 70 -6.11 -1.13 27.20
C THR A 70 -5.43 -0.23 26.17
N CYS A 71 -5.47 -0.60 24.89
CA CYS A 71 -4.89 0.19 23.81
C CYS A 71 -5.93 0.51 22.71
N PRO A 72 -6.08 1.77 22.28
CA PRO A 72 -5.65 2.98 23.00
C PRO A 72 -6.39 3.14 24.33
N PHE A 73 -5.71 3.71 25.33
CA PHE A 73 -6.28 4.03 26.64
C PHE A 73 -6.97 5.39 26.60
N ILE A 74 -8.26 5.42 26.91
CA ILE A 74 -9.04 6.67 26.94
C ILE A 74 -8.92 7.29 28.34
N LYS A 75 -8.19 8.42 28.42
CA LYS A 75 -8.00 9.22 29.63
C LYS A 75 -9.32 9.87 30.08
N TYR A 76 -9.43 10.17 31.37
CA TYR A 76 -10.57 10.87 31.94
C TYR A 76 -10.59 12.34 31.50
N ASP A 77 -11.68 12.74 30.84
CA ASP A 77 -11.93 14.12 30.41
C ASP A 77 -13.25 14.70 30.98
N GLY A 78 -13.90 13.94 31.86
CA GLY A 78 -15.20 14.27 32.44
C GLY A 78 -16.39 14.05 31.52
N VAL A 79 -16.19 13.63 30.26
CA VAL A 79 -17.29 13.40 29.31
C VAL A 79 -17.65 11.92 29.26
N PRO A 80 -18.92 11.54 29.50
CA PRO A 80 -19.33 10.16 29.41
C PRO A 80 -19.28 9.66 27.96
N PHE A 81 -18.92 8.39 27.81
CA PHE A 81 -18.75 7.76 26.51
C PHE A 81 -19.13 6.28 26.49
N VAL A 82 -19.43 5.79 25.30
CA VAL A 82 -19.71 4.38 24.99
C VAL A 82 -18.78 3.90 23.88
N ILE A 83 -18.18 2.72 24.06
CA ILE A 83 -17.33 2.09 23.04
C ILE A 83 -18.23 1.31 22.09
N ILE A 84 -18.24 1.69 20.82
CA ILE A 84 -19.06 1.07 19.77
C ILE A 84 -18.33 -0.07 19.09
N GLY A 85 -17.04 0.14 18.80
CA GLY A 85 -16.30 -0.81 17.98
C GLY A 85 -14.79 -0.67 18.12
N LYS A 86 -14.10 -1.75 17.73
CA LYS A 86 -12.64 -1.81 17.65
C LYS A 86 -12.19 -2.24 16.25
N LYS A 87 -11.11 -1.63 15.77
CA LYS A 87 -10.39 -1.98 14.54
C LYS A 87 -8.92 -2.21 14.90
N ILE A 88 -8.38 -3.37 14.52
CA ILE A 88 -6.98 -3.75 14.76
C ILE A 88 -6.33 -4.02 13.41
N LEU A 89 -5.26 -3.29 13.14
CA LEU A 89 -4.41 -3.47 11.98
C LEU A 89 -3.07 -4.05 12.44
N GLU A 90 -2.50 -4.96 11.67
CA GLU A 90 -1.16 -5.54 11.91
C GLU A 90 -0.30 -5.36 10.68
N CYS A 91 1.01 -5.21 10.89
CA CYS A 91 1.97 -5.08 9.80
C CYS A 91 1.77 -6.20 8.76
N HIS A 92 1.92 -5.87 7.48
CA HIS A 92 1.81 -6.86 6.40
C HIS A 92 2.83 -8.00 6.54
N GLN A 93 3.96 -7.77 7.23
CA GLN A 93 4.97 -8.76 7.59
C GLN A 93 4.72 -9.41 8.96
N GLY A 94 3.50 -9.28 9.49
CA GLY A 94 3.08 -9.89 10.75
C GLY A 94 3.05 -11.42 10.73
N LYS A 95 2.37 -12.02 11.70
CA LYS A 95 2.35 -13.49 11.87
C LYS A 95 1.73 -14.21 10.66
N ASP A 96 2.39 -15.28 10.21
CA ASP A 96 1.82 -16.17 9.20
C ASP A 96 0.79 -17.11 9.85
N ARG A 97 -0.50 -16.83 9.66
CA ARG A 97 -1.60 -17.64 10.23
C ARG A 97 -1.81 -18.94 9.49
N ASP A 98 -1.38 -19.03 8.23
CA ASP A 98 -1.55 -20.20 7.38
C ASP A 98 -0.30 -21.09 7.36
N ILE A 99 0.67 -20.85 8.24
CA ILE A 99 1.91 -21.63 8.30
C ILE A 99 1.64 -23.14 8.45
N LYS A 100 0.68 -23.52 9.30
CA LYS A 100 0.29 -24.93 9.50
C LYS A 100 -0.28 -25.55 8.21
N LYS A 101 -1.14 -24.83 7.50
CA LYS A 101 -1.69 -25.29 6.21
C LYS A 101 -0.60 -25.44 5.15
N LYS A 102 0.34 -24.49 5.11
CA LYS A 102 1.50 -24.55 4.19
C LYS A 102 2.41 -25.74 4.49
N VAL A 103 2.65 -26.05 5.77
CA VAL A 103 3.43 -27.22 6.19
C VAL A 103 2.70 -28.50 5.79
N GLN A 104 1.40 -28.63 6.10
CA GLN A 104 0.61 -29.81 5.71
C GLN A 104 0.56 -30.00 4.19
N ALA A 105 0.41 -28.92 3.42
CA ALA A 105 0.42 -28.98 1.97
C ALA A 105 1.77 -29.43 1.40
N ARG A 106 2.90 -29.05 2.04
CA ARG A 106 4.23 -29.56 1.67
C ARG A 106 4.36 -31.05 1.99
N LEU A 107 4.01 -31.46 3.21
CA LEU A 107 4.04 -32.87 3.61
C LEU A 107 3.21 -33.75 2.67
N ARG A 108 2.00 -33.32 2.28
CA ARG A 108 1.18 -34.06 1.30
C ARG A 108 1.86 -34.18 -0.08
N LYS A 109 2.53 -33.12 -0.56
CA LYS A 109 3.29 -33.16 -1.81
C LYS A 109 4.51 -34.08 -1.71
N ASP A 110 5.21 -34.05 -0.59
CA ASP A 110 6.38 -34.90 -0.36
C ASP A 110 5.99 -36.38 -0.31
N LEU A 111 4.86 -36.70 0.36
CA LEU A 111 4.29 -38.05 0.35
C LEU A 111 3.88 -38.49 -1.06
N PHE A 112 3.20 -37.62 -1.82
CA PHE A 112 2.78 -37.92 -3.20
C PHE A 112 3.95 -38.04 -4.18
N SER A 113 5.07 -37.36 -3.92
CA SER A 113 6.28 -37.43 -4.76
C SER A 113 7.09 -38.71 -4.53
N LYS A 114 6.84 -39.44 -3.43
CA LYS A 114 7.50 -40.71 -3.09
C LYS A 114 6.78 -41.95 -3.63
N SER A 115 5.64 -41.80 -4.29
CA SER A 115 4.96 -42.91 -4.97
C SER A 115 5.54 -43.11 -6.37
N ASP A 116 6.06 -44.31 -6.67
CA ASP A 116 6.90 -44.65 -7.84
C ASP A 116 6.28 -44.46 -9.23
N HIS A 117 5.01 -44.06 -9.35
CA HIS A 117 4.31 -44.03 -10.63
C HIS A 117 3.68 -42.69 -11.02
N ASN A 118 3.95 -41.60 -10.30
CA ASN A 118 3.41 -40.29 -10.66
C ASN A 118 4.51 -39.32 -11.09
N PHE A 119 4.64 -39.10 -12.40
CA PHE A 119 5.33 -37.96 -13.00
C PHE A 119 4.56 -36.65 -12.69
N CYS A 120 4.51 -36.26 -11.41
CA CYS A 120 4.16 -34.91 -11.07
C CYS A 120 5.31 -34.02 -11.54
N LYS A 121 5.06 -33.21 -12.57
CA LYS A 121 5.94 -32.10 -12.92
C LYS A 121 5.97 -31.16 -11.71
N VAL A 122 6.88 -31.42 -10.77
CA VAL A 122 7.22 -30.50 -9.70
C VAL A 122 7.86 -29.32 -10.41
N ARG A 123 7.05 -28.35 -10.84
CA ARG A 123 7.55 -27.02 -11.19
C ARG A 123 8.24 -26.54 -9.92
N GLY A 124 9.56 -26.68 -9.90
CA GLY A 124 10.46 -26.23 -8.85
C GLY A 124 10.29 -24.73 -8.69
N THR A 125 9.21 -24.34 -8.03
CA THR A 125 9.06 -23.00 -7.53
C THR A 125 9.99 -23.02 -6.34
N LEU A 126 11.23 -22.56 -6.56
CA LEU A 126 12.17 -22.22 -5.48
C LEU A 126 11.31 -21.65 -4.36
N SER A 127 11.28 -22.33 -3.21
CA SER A 127 10.41 -21.98 -2.10
C SER A 127 10.82 -20.59 -1.65
N ARG A 128 10.23 -19.56 -2.26
CA ARG A 128 10.49 -18.18 -1.90
C ARG A 128 10.11 -18.09 -0.44
N GLU A 129 11.06 -17.66 0.38
CA GLU A 129 10.80 -17.44 1.79
C GLU A 129 9.56 -16.57 1.95
N SER A 130 8.73 -16.90 2.96
CA SER A 130 7.50 -16.14 3.20
C SER A 130 7.85 -14.68 3.48
N LYS A 131 7.09 -13.76 2.87
CA LYS A 131 7.15 -12.31 3.19
C LYS A 131 6.73 -12.03 4.65
N LYS A 132 6.08 -12.99 5.31
CA LYS A 132 5.69 -12.90 6.73
C LYS A 132 6.91 -13.16 7.61
N LYS A 133 7.28 -12.17 8.42
CA LYS A 133 8.44 -12.21 9.32
C LYS A 133 8.02 -12.21 10.81
N SER A 134 6.73 -12.37 11.10
CA SER A 134 6.19 -12.38 12.46
C SER A 134 6.38 -11.05 13.22
N CYS A 135 6.30 -9.93 12.51
CA CYS A 135 6.33 -8.60 13.09
C CYS A 135 5.20 -8.38 14.12
N PRO A 136 5.48 -7.88 15.34
CA PRO A 136 4.45 -7.59 16.34
C PRO A 136 3.78 -6.22 16.19
N ALA A 137 4.24 -5.35 15.27
CA ALA A 137 3.69 -4.01 15.07
C ALA A 137 2.20 -4.02 14.73
N ARG A 138 1.42 -3.27 15.53
CA ARG A 138 -0.04 -3.16 15.42
C ARG A 138 -0.50 -1.73 15.62
N ILE A 139 -1.55 -1.37 14.90
CA ILE A 139 -2.30 -0.13 15.09
C ILE A 139 -3.65 -0.53 15.70
N PHE A 140 -4.00 0.13 16.80
CA PHE A 140 -5.27 -0.08 17.49
C PHE A 140 -6.14 1.15 17.32
N ALA A 141 -7.37 0.96 16.83
CA ALA A 141 -8.35 2.02 16.72
C ALA A 141 -9.65 1.65 17.45
N ARG A 142 -10.24 2.62 18.14
CA ARG A 142 -11.50 2.52 18.88
C ARG A 142 -12.47 3.55 18.39
N HIS A 143 -13.69 3.12 18.09
CA HIS A 143 -14.82 3.98 17.76
C HIS A 143 -15.66 4.16 19.02
N VAL A 144 -15.86 5.41 19.39
CA VAL A 144 -16.50 5.84 20.63
C VAL A 144 -17.58 6.86 20.31
N ILE A 145 -18.67 6.82 21.06
CA ILE A 145 -19.67 7.87 21.08
C ILE A 145 -19.54 8.62 22.41
N LYS A 146 -19.43 9.96 22.33
CA LYS A 146 -19.36 10.86 23.49
C LYS A 146 -20.65 11.65 23.65
N PHE A 147 -21.00 11.94 24.91
CA PHE A 147 -22.16 12.75 25.28
C PHE A 147 -21.70 14.04 25.96
N PRO A 148 -21.31 15.09 25.19
CA PRO A 148 -20.72 16.31 25.72
C PRO A 148 -21.67 17.07 26.66
N ASP A 149 -22.99 16.98 26.44
CA ASP A 149 -24.00 17.67 27.24
C ASP A 149 -24.00 17.22 28.70
N PHE A 150 -23.59 15.97 28.93
CA PHE A 150 -23.54 15.27 30.21
C PHE A 150 -22.16 15.34 30.88
N LYS A 151 -21.33 16.33 30.53
CA LYS A 151 -20.01 16.52 31.15
C LYS A 151 -20.13 16.66 32.68
N PHE A 152 -19.38 15.81 33.39
CA PHE A 152 -19.28 15.79 34.84
C PHE A 152 -18.67 17.08 35.37
N GLY A 153 -19.18 17.58 36.51
CA GLY A 153 -18.68 18.79 37.17
C GLY A 153 -19.46 20.08 36.89
N LYS A 154 -20.56 20.04 36.11
CA LYS A 154 -21.46 21.21 35.96
C LYS A 154 -22.21 21.56 37.24
N LYS A 155 -22.47 20.57 38.11
CA LYS A 155 -23.18 20.73 39.38
C LYS A 155 -22.41 20.01 40.51
N PRO A 156 -22.34 20.57 41.73
CA PRO A 156 -21.58 20.00 42.84
C PRO A 156 -22.15 18.65 43.33
N SER A 157 -23.46 18.44 43.24
CA SER A 157 -24.13 17.21 43.70
C SER A 157 -24.22 16.09 42.64
N GLN A 158 -23.69 16.30 41.43
CA GLN A 158 -23.74 15.29 40.37
C GLN A 158 -22.69 14.20 40.61
N SER A 159 -23.14 12.95 40.75
CA SER A 159 -22.27 11.77 40.73
C SER A 159 -22.16 11.20 39.31
N ARG A 160 -21.08 10.46 39.01
CA ARG A 160 -20.92 9.77 37.71
C ARG A 160 -22.06 8.80 37.45
N GLU A 161 -22.55 8.14 38.49
CA GLU A 161 -23.69 7.24 38.43
C GLU A 161 -24.98 7.97 38.08
N SER A 162 -25.24 9.14 38.70
CA SER A 162 -26.42 9.95 38.37
C SER A 162 -26.46 10.34 36.89
N ILE A 163 -25.30 10.69 36.32
CA ILE A 163 -25.16 11.04 34.91
C ILE A 163 -25.38 9.82 34.01
N SER A 164 -24.73 8.70 34.31
CA SER A 164 -24.93 7.45 33.57
C SER A 164 -26.39 6.99 33.60
N ASN A 165 -27.06 7.13 34.74
CA ASN A 165 -28.48 6.79 34.88
C ASN A 165 -29.38 7.77 34.12
N ALA A 166 -29.06 9.05 34.09
CA ALA A 166 -29.79 10.04 33.28
C ALA A 166 -29.71 9.71 31.78
N ILE A 167 -28.51 9.41 31.26
CA ILE A 167 -28.34 9.01 29.87
C ILE A 167 -29.11 7.71 29.59
N LYS A 168 -29.00 6.70 30.46
CA LYS A 168 -29.76 5.44 30.29
C LYS A 168 -31.27 5.65 30.29
N LYS A 169 -31.81 6.58 31.09
CA LYS A 169 -33.24 6.91 31.10
C LYS A 169 -33.66 7.52 29.75
N ILE A 170 -32.91 8.50 29.25
CA ILE A 170 -33.14 9.12 27.94
C ILE A 170 -33.10 8.07 26.82
N LEU A 171 -32.07 7.21 26.81
CA LEU A 171 -31.95 6.12 25.85
C LEU A 171 -33.12 5.14 25.93
N LYS A 172 -33.64 4.86 27.14
CA LYS A 172 -34.78 3.96 27.33
C LYS A 172 -36.07 4.55 26.76
N ASN A 173 -36.33 5.82 27.07
CA ASN A 173 -37.51 6.56 26.64
C ASN A 173 -37.51 6.84 25.13
N GLY A 174 -36.33 6.89 24.50
CA GLY A 174 -36.20 7.21 23.08
C GLY A 174 -36.18 8.72 22.82
N ASP A 175 -35.85 9.53 23.82
CA ASP A 175 -35.77 10.98 23.66
C ASP A 175 -34.53 11.35 22.81
N ALA A 176 -34.62 12.48 22.11
CA ALA A 176 -33.51 12.99 21.31
C ALA A 176 -32.28 13.27 22.20
N LEU A 177 -31.14 12.67 21.84
CA LEU A 177 -29.88 12.81 22.57
C LEU A 177 -28.81 13.35 21.62
N SER A 178 -28.09 14.39 22.03
CA SER A 178 -26.92 14.88 21.32
C SER A 178 -25.70 14.01 21.62
N TYR A 179 -25.00 13.57 20.57
CA TYR A 179 -23.81 12.75 20.69
C TYR A 179 -22.80 13.05 19.58
N GLN A 180 -21.54 12.69 19.84
CA GLN A 180 -20.43 12.90 18.91
C GLN A 180 -19.65 11.62 18.70
N HIS A 181 -19.40 11.26 17.45
CA HIS A 181 -18.47 10.18 17.11
C HIS A 181 -17.03 10.63 17.30
N LYS A 182 -16.22 9.73 17.86
CA LYS A 182 -14.81 9.96 18.08
C LYS A 182 -14.02 8.68 17.89
N TYR A 183 -12.86 8.80 17.28
CA TYR A 183 -11.96 7.70 17.00
C TYR A 183 -10.66 7.92 17.72
N TYR A 184 -10.30 6.98 18.58
CA TYR A 184 -9.00 6.95 19.25
C TYR A 184 -8.11 5.97 18.51
N VAL A 185 -6.91 6.40 18.14
CA VAL A 185 -5.91 5.55 17.47
C VAL A 185 -4.59 5.57 18.23
N SER A 186 -4.00 4.40 18.38
CA SER A 186 -2.62 4.22 18.85
C SER A 186 -1.83 3.56 17.73
N PHE A 187 -0.77 4.25 17.31
CA PHE A 187 0.15 3.77 16.29
C PHE A 187 1.25 2.90 16.90
N ALA A 188 1.78 1.99 16.09
CA ALA A 188 2.95 1.23 16.52
C ALA A 188 4.14 2.18 16.72
N SER A 189 4.95 1.93 17.74
CA SER A 189 6.28 2.56 17.78
C SER A 189 7.15 1.97 16.68
N ALA A 190 8.16 2.73 16.22
CA ALA A 190 9.18 2.18 15.35
C ALA A 190 9.79 0.90 15.96
N ASP A 191 9.96 0.83 17.28
CA ASP A 191 10.58 -0.32 17.96
C ASP A 191 9.71 -1.58 17.99
N ASN A 192 8.41 -1.42 17.72
CA ASN A 192 7.51 -2.57 17.56
C ASN A 192 7.70 -3.28 16.21
N HIS A 193 8.41 -2.68 15.26
CA HIS A 193 8.81 -3.35 14.02
C HIS A 193 10.03 -4.23 14.28
N GLN A 194 9.76 -5.45 14.77
CA GLN A 194 10.76 -6.48 15.04
C GLN A 194 10.80 -7.52 13.92
N TYR A 195 11.94 -8.22 13.81
CA TYR A 195 12.17 -9.34 12.90
C TYR A 195 12.14 -8.99 11.40
N HIS A 196 12.07 -7.70 11.08
CA HIS A 196 12.29 -7.20 9.73
C HIS A 196 12.96 -5.83 9.78
N PHE A 197 13.77 -5.55 8.77
CA PHE A 197 14.43 -4.26 8.65
C PHE A 197 13.39 -3.16 8.46
N LYS A 198 13.61 -1.99 9.09
CA LYS A 198 12.81 -0.76 8.91
C LYS A 198 13.04 -0.11 7.52
N GLU A 199 13.94 -0.68 6.71
CA GLU A 199 14.29 -0.16 5.39
C GLU A 199 13.21 -0.48 4.36
N ARG A 200 12.66 0.60 3.78
CA ARG A 200 12.49 0.78 2.32
C ARG A 200 12.26 -0.50 1.50
N GLU A 201 11.26 -1.29 1.85
CA GLU A 201 10.58 -2.16 0.88
C GLU A 201 9.30 -1.44 0.46
N PRO A 202 9.37 -0.54 -0.55
CA PRO A 202 8.16 -0.03 -1.16
C PRO A 202 7.43 -1.23 -1.76
N VAL A 203 6.29 -1.54 -1.17
CA VAL A 203 5.26 -2.28 -1.86
C VAL A 203 4.99 -1.56 -3.19
N PRO A 204 4.92 -2.25 -4.33
CA PRO A 204 5.05 -1.67 -5.66
C PRO A 204 3.80 -0.87 -6.01
N SER A 205 3.77 0.37 -5.53
CA SER A 205 3.04 1.47 -6.11
C SER A 205 3.99 2.66 -6.04
N THR A 206 4.84 2.77 -7.08
CA THR A 206 5.82 3.83 -7.39
C THR A 206 7.23 3.71 -6.78
N ARG A 207 7.99 2.65 -7.13
CA ARG A 207 9.48 2.77 -7.18
C ARG A 207 9.92 3.64 -8.36
N ILE A 208 9.13 3.62 -9.44
CA ILE A 208 9.39 4.27 -10.71
C ILE A 208 8.43 5.45 -10.86
N ASP A 209 8.89 6.54 -11.48
CA ASP A 209 8.05 7.68 -11.85
C ASP A 209 6.84 7.24 -12.71
N ALA A 210 5.67 7.87 -12.52
CA ALA A 210 4.44 7.48 -13.19
C ALA A 210 4.52 7.57 -14.73
N GLN A 211 5.25 8.57 -15.25
CA GLN A 211 5.44 8.73 -16.70
C GLN A 211 6.32 7.60 -17.25
N LEU A 212 7.35 7.24 -16.50
CA LEU A 212 8.28 6.18 -16.86
C LEU A 212 7.61 4.80 -16.79
N ALA A 213 6.73 4.59 -15.80
CA ALA A 213 5.89 3.40 -15.73
C ALA A 213 4.91 3.30 -16.92
N SER A 214 4.27 4.41 -17.30
CA SER A 214 3.39 4.46 -18.48
C SER A 214 4.15 4.14 -19.77
N PHE A 215 5.39 4.62 -19.91
CA PHE A 215 6.23 4.32 -21.06
C PHE A 215 6.57 2.82 -21.15
N ILE A 216 6.89 2.17 -20.02
CA ILE A 216 7.12 0.71 -19.98
C ILE A 216 5.84 -0.04 -20.39
N GLU A 217 4.68 0.38 -19.91
CA GLU A 217 3.39 -0.20 -20.31
C GLU A 217 3.15 -0.03 -21.82
N THR A 218 3.39 1.16 -22.38
CA THR A 218 3.26 1.39 -23.82
C THR A 218 4.20 0.50 -24.65
N MET A 219 5.45 0.36 -24.22
CA MET A 219 6.45 -0.49 -24.91
C MET A 219 6.05 -1.96 -24.91
N VAL A 220 5.51 -2.46 -23.80
CA VAL A 220 5.04 -3.85 -23.71
C VAL A 220 3.74 -4.04 -24.49
N HIS A 221 2.82 -3.08 -24.43
CA HIS A 221 1.47 -3.23 -24.99
C HIS A 221 1.37 -2.97 -26.48
N PHE A 222 1.93 -1.86 -26.95
CA PHE A 222 1.78 -1.41 -28.33
C PHE A 222 2.96 -1.85 -29.20
N HIS A 223 4.15 -1.93 -28.62
CA HIS A 223 5.38 -2.31 -29.35
C HIS A 223 5.81 -3.77 -29.12
N GLY A 224 5.09 -4.51 -28.26
CA GLY A 224 5.33 -5.94 -28.05
C GLY A 224 6.70 -6.28 -27.44
N VAL A 225 7.34 -5.33 -26.76
CA VAL A 225 8.69 -5.54 -26.22
C VAL A 225 8.64 -6.51 -25.03
N SER A 226 9.31 -7.65 -25.17
CA SER A 226 9.31 -8.75 -24.20
C SER A 226 10.59 -8.86 -23.36
N SER A 227 11.62 -8.05 -23.66
CA SER A 227 12.92 -8.10 -23.00
C SER A 227 13.25 -6.83 -22.21
N CYS A 228 13.67 -6.98 -20.94
CA CYS A 228 14.10 -5.88 -20.10
C CYS A 228 15.38 -5.20 -20.62
N ARG A 229 16.24 -5.95 -21.31
CA ARG A 229 17.49 -5.44 -21.93
C ARG A 229 17.19 -4.44 -23.05
N THR A 230 16.05 -4.59 -23.72
CA THR A 230 15.60 -3.69 -24.79
C THR A 230 14.95 -2.42 -24.22
N ILE A 231 14.18 -2.56 -23.14
CA ILE A 231 13.51 -1.41 -22.49
C ILE A 231 14.50 -0.47 -21.80
N GLN A 232 15.58 -1.00 -21.23
CA GLN A 232 16.55 -0.20 -20.48
C GLN A 232 17.22 0.95 -21.28
N PRO A 233 17.75 0.75 -22.50
CA PRO A 233 18.25 1.86 -23.32
C PRO A 233 17.13 2.79 -23.82
N LEU A 234 15.92 2.27 -24.08
CA LEU A 234 14.78 3.08 -24.49
C LEU A 234 14.31 4.03 -23.38
N LEU A 235 14.39 3.59 -22.12
CA LEU A 235 14.14 4.44 -20.95
C LEU A 235 15.14 5.58 -20.83
N GLU A 236 16.42 5.32 -21.10
CA GLU A 236 17.46 6.36 -21.09
C GLU A 236 17.22 7.43 -22.16
N VAL A 237 16.80 7.01 -23.35
CA VAL A 237 16.39 7.93 -24.43
C VAL A 237 15.15 8.72 -24.01
N PHE A 238 14.12 8.07 -23.46
CA PHE A 238 12.92 8.73 -22.98
C PHE A 238 13.21 9.78 -21.89
N LEU A 239 14.12 9.47 -20.97
CA LEU A 239 14.55 10.42 -19.94
C LEU A 239 15.23 11.65 -20.53
N ARG A 240 16.11 11.46 -21.51
CA ARG A 240 16.88 12.54 -22.15
C ARG A 240 16.03 13.41 -23.05
N GLU A 241 15.19 12.80 -23.89
CA GLU A 241 14.47 13.53 -24.94
C GLU A 241 13.11 14.07 -24.46
N ILE A 242 12.46 13.39 -23.51
CA ILE A 242 11.07 13.72 -23.11
C ILE A 242 11.03 14.26 -21.67
N MET A 243 11.66 13.60 -20.71
CA MET A 243 11.56 14.04 -19.30
C MET A 243 12.52 15.17 -18.93
N PHE A 244 13.72 15.21 -19.52
CA PHE A 244 14.77 16.19 -19.22
C PHE A 244 15.41 16.79 -20.50
N PRO A 245 14.62 17.34 -21.43
CA PRO A 245 15.16 17.91 -22.67
C PRO A 245 16.11 19.07 -22.36
N GLY A 246 17.36 18.97 -22.85
CA GLY A 246 18.39 19.99 -22.68
C GLY A 246 18.85 20.22 -21.23
N LYS A 247 18.48 19.35 -20.29
CA LYS A 247 18.84 19.43 -18.86
C LYS A 247 19.78 18.29 -18.46
N PRO A 248 20.61 18.48 -17.42
CA PRO A 248 21.41 17.39 -16.89
C PRO A 248 20.50 16.28 -16.35
N LEU A 249 20.78 15.04 -16.75
CA LEU A 249 20.04 13.86 -16.30
C LEU A 249 20.22 13.65 -14.79
N PRO A 250 19.17 13.15 -14.10
CA PRO A 250 19.30 12.80 -12.69
C PRO A 250 20.37 11.71 -12.49
N PRO A 251 21.06 11.69 -11.34
CA PRO A 251 22.08 10.69 -11.05
C PRO A 251 21.55 9.25 -11.19
N LYS A 252 22.37 8.34 -11.75
CA LYS A 252 22.02 6.91 -11.94
C LYS A 252 21.71 6.17 -10.63
N SER A 253 22.08 6.72 -9.48
CA SER A 253 21.71 6.22 -8.15
C SER A 253 20.23 6.44 -7.81
N ASN A 254 19.53 7.33 -8.53
CA ASN A 254 18.12 7.63 -8.30
C ASN A 254 17.21 6.59 -8.97
N LYS A 255 16.79 5.59 -8.20
CA LYS A 255 15.91 4.49 -8.63
C LYS A 255 14.53 4.93 -9.16
N LYS A 256 14.12 6.19 -8.92
CA LYS A 256 12.88 6.76 -9.45
C LYS A 256 12.93 6.94 -10.97
N PHE A 257 14.08 7.35 -11.49
CA PHE A 257 14.32 7.57 -12.92
C PHE A 257 15.18 6.47 -13.54
N TRP A 258 16.03 5.81 -12.75
CA TRP A 258 16.91 4.73 -13.19
C TRP A 258 16.53 3.40 -12.53
N PRO A 259 15.42 2.76 -12.96
CA PRO A 259 15.00 1.48 -12.42
C PRO A 259 16.02 0.37 -12.73
N SER A 260 16.15 -0.60 -11.81
CA SER A 260 16.97 -1.79 -12.08
C SER A 260 16.28 -2.72 -13.07
N SER A 261 17.04 -3.65 -13.68
CA SER A 261 16.48 -4.66 -14.58
C SER A 261 15.42 -5.55 -13.90
N ASN A 262 15.49 -5.71 -12.57
CA ASN A 262 14.47 -6.40 -11.77
C ASN A 262 13.19 -5.58 -11.62
N ASP A 263 13.32 -4.25 -11.44
CA ASP A 263 12.18 -3.34 -11.39
C ASP A 263 11.48 -3.31 -12.76
N ILE A 264 12.24 -3.18 -13.86
CA ILE A 264 11.70 -3.19 -15.23
C ILE A 264 10.95 -4.51 -15.50
N SER A 265 11.57 -5.67 -15.21
CA SER A 265 10.93 -6.98 -15.38
C SER A 265 9.62 -7.11 -14.60
N SER A 266 9.56 -6.54 -13.39
CA SER A 266 8.35 -6.55 -12.56
C SER A 266 7.23 -5.71 -13.18
N TYR A 267 7.55 -4.53 -13.72
CA TYR A 267 6.58 -3.66 -14.40
C TYR A 267 6.12 -4.25 -15.73
N MET A 268 7.00 -4.92 -16.49
CA MET A 268 6.63 -5.63 -17.70
C MET A 268 5.64 -6.76 -17.41
N ALA A 269 5.89 -7.57 -16.36
CA ALA A 269 4.98 -8.63 -15.95
C ALA A 269 3.61 -8.07 -15.53
N LEU A 270 3.57 -6.91 -14.86
CA LEU A 270 2.32 -6.21 -14.54
C LEU A 270 1.59 -5.73 -15.79
N ALA A 271 2.31 -5.18 -16.77
CA ALA A 271 1.73 -4.76 -18.04
C ALA A 271 1.07 -5.96 -18.76
N VAL A 272 1.77 -7.09 -18.88
CA VAL A 272 1.21 -8.32 -19.49
C VAL A 272 -0.02 -8.83 -18.73
N MET A 273 -0.01 -8.79 -17.39
CA MET A 273 -1.17 -9.17 -16.59
C MET A 273 -2.38 -8.24 -16.81
N LYS A 274 -2.15 -6.93 -16.96
CA LYS A 274 -3.22 -5.96 -17.29
C LYS A 274 -3.85 -6.25 -18.64
N GLN A 275 -3.06 -6.66 -19.65
CA GLN A 275 -3.60 -7.07 -20.97
C GLN A 275 -4.56 -8.25 -20.88
N GLY A 276 -4.28 -9.23 -20.01
CA GLY A 276 -5.17 -10.37 -19.76
C GLY A 276 -6.50 -9.99 -19.12
N VAL A 277 -6.57 -8.86 -18.40
CA VAL A 277 -7.79 -8.34 -17.75
C VAL A 277 -8.60 -7.44 -18.70
N THR A 278 -7.94 -6.72 -19.63
CA THR A 278 -8.59 -5.77 -20.55
C THR A 278 -9.33 -6.42 -21.73
N ASN A 279 -9.06 -7.69 -22.06
CA ASN A 279 -9.88 -8.40 -23.06
C ASN A 279 -11.34 -8.60 -22.62
N GLY A 280 -11.65 -8.43 -21.33
CA GLY A 280 -13.00 -8.51 -20.78
C GLY A 280 -13.75 -7.18 -20.65
N ASN A 281 -13.10 -6.02 -20.80
CA ASN A 281 -13.75 -4.71 -20.61
C ASN A 281 -13.10 -3.64 -21.50
N ARG A 282 -13.69 -3.38 -22.67
CA ARG A 282 -13.35 -2.24 -23.52
C ARG A 282 -14.18 -1.03 -23.12
N VAL A 283 -13.58 -0.03 -22.46
CA VAL A 283 -14.05 1.36 -22.55
C VAL A 283 -12.87 2.33 -22.63
N ASN A 284 -12.82 3.02 -23.76
CA ASN A 284 -12.10 4.24 -24.15
C ASN A 284 -10.98 4.80 -23.24
N MET A 285 -9.74 4.40 -23.56
CA MET A 285 -8.52 5.19 -23.32
C MET A 285 -8.07 5.90 -24.61
N PHE A 286 -9.02 6.33 -25.45
CA PHE A 286 -8.74 6.94 -26.77
C PHE A 286 -8.76 8.48 -26.75
N GLN A 287 -9.11 9.10 -25.62
CA GLN A 287 -9.21 10.57 -25.51
C GLN A 287 -7.98 11.27 -24.90
N LEU A 288 -6.96 10.52 -24.44
CA LEU A 288 -5.73 11.10 -23.86
C LEU A 288 -4.52 11.11 -24.82
N LEU A 289 -4.68 10.66 -26.06
CA LEU A 289 -3.55 10.41 -26.99
C LEU A 289 -3.54 11.29 -28.25
N SER A 290 -4.39 12.32 -28.37
CA SER A 290 -4.39 13.19 -29.55
C SER A 290 -3.24 14.22 -29.58
N ALA A 291 -2.55 14.47 -28.45
CA ALA A 291 -1.45 15.43 -28.38
C ALA A 291 -0.04 14.81 -28.47
N THR A 292 0.10 13.49 -28.32
CA THR A 292 1.40 12.80 -28.32
C THR A 292 1.67 12.00 -29.60
N GLN A 293 0.65 11.79 -30.44
CA GLN A 293 0.78 11.00 -31.68
C GLN A 293 1.61 11.68 -32.78
N LEU A 294 1.66 13.01 -32.86
CA LEU A 294 2.51 13.68 -33.87
C LEU A 294 4.02 13.58 -33.57
N ASN A 295 4.41 13.44 -32.29
CA ASN A 295 5.83 13.38 -31.91
C ASN A 295 6.38 11.95 -31.84
N CYS A 296 5.57 10.93 -31.55
CA CYS A 296 6.06 9.55 -31.53
C CYS A 296 6.21 8.96 -32.95
N PHE A 297 5.38 9.36 -33.92
CA PHE A 297 5.48 8.87 -35.31
C PHE A 297 6.72 9.43 -36.04
N THR A 298 7.08 10.68 -35.76
CA THR A 298 8.33 11.28 -36.24
C THR A 298 9.56 10.63 -35.58
N PHE A 299 9.46 10.23 -34.31
CA PHE A 299 10.55 9.56 -33.59
C PHE A 299 10.87 8.15 -34.13
N ILE A 300 9.87 7.35 -34.51
CA ILE A 300 10.11 6.00 -35.07
C ILE A 300 10.71 6.09 -36.48
N ASN A 301 10.27 7.05 -37.31
CA ASN A 301 10.86 7.25 -38.63
C ASN A 301 12.31 7.75 -38.58
N ILE A 302 12.65 8.63 -37.63
CA ILE A 302 14.03 9.12 -37.45
C ILE A 302 14.96 8.01 -36.92
N GLN A 303 14.46 7.09 -36.08
CA GLN A 303 15.24 5.94 -35.60
C GLN A 303 15.44 4.87 -36.69
N ASN A 304 14.44 4.61 -37.55
CA ASN A 304 14.61 3.69 -38.68
C ASN A 304 15.61 4.23 -39.72
N ILE A 305 15.64 5.55 -39.94
CA ILE A 305 16.63 6.19 -40.83
C ILE A 305 18.03 6.12 -40.21
N ARG A 306 18.19 6.43 -38.92
CA ARG A 306 19.50 6.40 -38.24
C ARG A 306 20.05 4.99 -37.99
N LEU A 307 19.19 3.98 -37.77
CA LEU A 307 19.62 2.58 -37.69
C LEU A 307 20.07 2.04 -39.05
N ALA A 308 19.45 2.46 -40.16
CA ALA A 308 19.90 2.12 -41.50
C ALA A 308 21.26 2.76 -41.86
N GLU A 309 21.49 4.01 -41.44
CA GLU A 309 22.80 4.69 -41.55
C GLU A 309 23.89 4.03 -40.67
N TYR A 310 23.52 3.50 -39.50
CA TYR A 310 24.48 2.83 -38.61
C TYR A 310 24.86 1.42 -39.12
N MET A 311 23.91 0.70 -39.74
CA MET A 311 24.17 -0.61 -40.33
C MET A 311 25.02 -0.53 -41.60
N THR A 312 24.80 0.48 -42.45
CA THR A 312 25.63 0.72 -43.66
C THR A 312 27.05 1.13 -43.31
N ASN A 313 27.26 1.92 -42.26
CA ASN A 313 28.60 2.27 -41.78
C ASN A 313 29.37 1.06 -41.22
N ILE A 314 28.69 0.09 -40.60
CA ILE A 314 29.33 -1.16 -40.14
C ILE A 314 29.73 -2.05 -41.33
N GLU A 315 28.89 -2.13 -42.37
CA GLU A 315 29.24 -2.88 -43.60
C GLU A 315 30.42 -2.25 -44.36
N ILE A 316 30.51 -0.91 -44.40
CA ILE A 316 31.64 -0.20 -45.00
C ILE A 316 32.94 -0.41 -44.20
N ILE A 317 32.86 -0.44 -42.87
CA ILE A 317 34.02 -0.72 -41.99
C ILE A 317 34.49 -2.17 -42.18
N LEU A 318 33.59 -3.14 -42.28
CA LEU A 318 33.93 -4.55 -42.52
C LEU A 318 34.49 -4.80 -43.93
N LEU A 319 34.04 -4.04 -44.94
CA LEU A 319 34.63 -4.08 -46.29
C LEU A 319 36.02 -3.43 -46.32
N ALA A 320 36.25 -2.35 -45.58
CA ALA A 320 37.56 -1.70 -45.48
C ALA A 320 38.60 -2.57 -44.76
N GLU A 321 38.20 -3.31 -43.72
CA GLU A 321 39.07 -4.27 -43.02
C GLU A 321 39.42 -5.49 -43.90
N ASN A 322 38.50 -5.97 -44.73
CA ASN A 322 38.77 -7.03 -45.70
C ASN A 322 39.67 -6.57 -46.86
N MET A 323 39.58 -5.30 -47.29
CA MET A 323 40.49 -4.75 -48.31
C MET A 323 41.92 -4.52 -47.76
N PHE A 324 42.07 -4.21 -46.46
CA PHE A 324 43.39 -4.06 -45.84
C PHE A 324 44.12 -5.39 -45.59
N ASN A 325 43.39 -6.51 -45.49
CA ASN A 325 43.98 -7.84 -45.32
C ASN A 325 44.51 -8.48 -46.62
N ILE A 326 44.19 -7.92 -47.80
CA ILE A 326 44.68 -8.43 -49.10
C ILE A 326 46.04 -7.82 -49.50
N LYS A 327 46.50 -6.75 -48.84
CA LYS A 327 47.81 -6.11 -49.11
C LYS A 327 48.94 -6.55 -48.16
N LYS A 328 48.74 -7.61 -47.39
CA LYS A 328 49.72 -8.14 -46.42
C LYS A 328 50.08 -9.62 -46.66
N ILE A 329 50.07 -10.01 -47.94
CA ILE A 329 50.77 -11.17 -48.52
C ILE A 329 51.66 -10.59 -49.62
#